data_AF-A0A950VL36-F1
#
_entry.id   AF-A0A950VL36-F1
#
_cell.length_a   1.000
_cell.length_b   1.000
_cell.length_c   1.000
_cell.angle_alpha   90.00
_cell.angle_beta   90.00
_cell.angle_gamma   90.00
#
_symmetry.space_group_name_H-M   'P 1'
#
loop_
_entity.id
_entity.type
_entity.pdbx_description
1 polymer ?
#
loop_
_entity_poly.entity_id
_entity_poly.type
_entity_poly.pdbx_seq_one_letter_code
_entity_poly.pdbx_strand_id
1 'polypeptide(L)'
;AVVTPRDYFAAFLTYVRCQYRDGKPYIGEYLDETTGRWLKGDQRSRDYNHSTFADLLITGVVGLRPRADDVVEVYPLLPEGEWEWFCLDGVKYHGHILTILWDRQGRRYGRGQGLRVLVDGAVIAHAAKLERLTAHLP
;
A
#
# COMPACT_ATOMS: atom_id res chain seq x y z
N ALA A 1 17.91 7.38 -13.89
CA ALA A 1 17.73 7.77 -12.48
C ALA A 1 17.06 6.61 -11.74
N VAL A 2 17.43 6.37 -10.46
CA VAL A 2 16.81 5.31 -9.64
C VAL A 2 15.58 5.91 -8.94
N VAL A 3 14.43 5.24 -9.02
CA VAL A 3 13.20 5.64 -8.31
C VAL A 3 13.36 5.34 -6.82
N THR A 4 13.14 6.34 -5.97
CA THR A 4 13.20 6.19 -4.51
C THR A 4 11.81 5.95 -3.90
N PRO A 5 11.72 5.47 -2.64
CA PRO A 5 10.45 5.42 -1.91
C PRO A 5 9.74 6.78 -1.87
N ARG A 6 10.49 7.88 -1.77
CA ARG A 6 9.93 9.24 -1.78
C ARG A 6 9.30 9.59 -3.13
N ASP A 7 9.95 9.23 -4.23
CA ASP A 7 9.41 9.46 -5.58
C ASP A 7 8.12 8.66 -5.80
N TYR A 8 8.12 7.39 -5.41
CA TYR A 8 6.96 6.52 -5.50
C TYR A 8 5.79 7.07 -4.68
N PHE A 9 6.02 7.42 -3.42
CA PHE A 9 4.97 7.91 -2.53
C PHE A 9 4.43 9.26 -2.96
N ALA A 10 5.29 10.16 -3.48
CA ALA A 10 4.84 11.42 -4.05
C ALA A 10 3.91 11.21 -5.26
N ALA A 11 4.25 10.28 -6.16
CA ALA A 11 3.40 9.93 -7.29
C ALA A 11 2.08 9.29 -6.82
N PHE A 12 2.13 8.38 -5.85
CA PHE A 12 0.93 7.75 -5.27
C PHE A 12 0.01 8.80 -4.62
N LEU A 13 0.54 9.74 -3.85
CA LEU A 13 -0.26 10.83 -3.27
C LEU A 13 -0.86 11.75 -4.33
N THR A 14 -0.15 12.02 -5.42
CA THR A 14 -0.72 12.75 -6.56
C THR A 14 -1.90 11.98 -7.15
N TYR A 15 -1.76 10.67 -7.36
CA TYR A 15 -2.86 9.84 -7.84
C TYR A 15 -4.06 9.84 -6.87
N VAL A 16 -3.83 9.70 -5.56
CA VAL A 16 -4.87 9.83 -4.53
C VAL A 16 -5.61 11.16 -4.64
N ARG A 17 -4.88 12.27 -4.76
CA ARG A 17 -5.46 13.63 -4.88
C ARG A 17 -6.26 13.82 -6.17
N CYS A 18 -5.81 13.24 -7.27
CA CYS A 18 -6.52 13.30 -8.55
C CYS A 18 -7.86 12.56 -8.54
N GLN A 19 -8.06 11.57 -7.67
CA GLN A 19 -9.29 10.79 -7.58
C GLN A 19 -10.41 11.51 -6.80
N TYR A 20 -10.55 12.81 -7.02
CA TYR A 20 -11.62 13.63 -6.45
C TYR A 20 -12.24 14.55 -7.51
N ARG A 21 -13.53 14.83 -7.37
CA ARG A 21 -14.25 15.87 -8.09
C ARG A 21 -15.27 16.50 -7.15
N ASP A 22 -15.29 17.83 -7.08
CA ASP A 22 -16.18 18.60 -6.20
C ASP A 22 -16.09 18.15 -4.72
N GLY A 23 -14.87 17.82 -4.27
CA GLY A 23 -14.59 17.37 -2.89
C GLY A 23 -15.02 15.93 -2.58
N LYS A 24 -15.52 15.18 -3.55
CA LYS A 24 -15.96 13.78 -3.39
C LYS A 24 -15.03 12.83 -4.13
N PRO A 25 -14.81 11.60 -3.64
CA PRO A 25 -14.08 10.59 -4.38
C PRO A 25 -14.69 10.39 -5.77
N TYR A 26 -13.84 10.40 -6.79
CA TYR A 26 -14.25 10.25 -8.18
C TYR A 26 -13.11 9.61 -8.97
N ILE A 27 -13.40 8.52 -9.65
CA ILE A 27 -12.49 7.91 -10.62
C ILE A 27 -13.15 7.98 -12.00
N GLY A 28 -12.42 8.55 -12.96
CA GLY A 28 -12.88 8.67 -14.33
C GLY A 28 -11.84 8.24 -15.35
N GLU A 29 -12.08 8.60 -16.61
CA GLU A 29 -11.25 8.13 -17.72
C GLU A 29 -9.87 8.79 -17.76
N TYR A 30 -9.85 10.12 -17.71
CA TYR A 30 -8.61 10.92 -17.73
C TYR A 30 -8.89 12.35 -17.27
N LEU A 31 -7.82 13.01 -16.83
CA LEU A 31 -7.82 14.36 -16.27
C LEU A 31 -6.69 15.21 -16.87
N ASP A 32 -6.85 16.52 -16.80
CA ASP A 32 -5.84 17.51 -17.17
C ASP A 32 -4.70 17.52 -16.13
N GLU A 33 -3.46 17.39 -16.58
CA GLU A 33 -2.29 17.20 -15.73
C GLU A 33 -1.90 18.42 -14.90
N THR A 34 -2.28 19.61 -15.36
CA THR A 34 -1.92 20.88 -14.71
C THR A 34 -2.99 21.31 -13.69
N THR A 35 -4.26 21.12 -14.03
CA THR A 35 -5.41 21.59 -13.23
C THR A 35 -6.06 20.50 -12.40
N GLY A 36 -5.82 19.22 -12.71
CA GLY A 36 -6.50 18.08 -12.09
C GLY A 36 -7.95 17.90 -12.52
N ARG A 37 -8.44 18.66 -13.51
CA ARG A 37 -9.84 18.61 -13.95
C ARG A 37 -10.12 17.33 -14.73
N TRP A 38 -11.12 16.56 -14.30
CA TRP A 38 -11.68 15.46 -15.10
C TRP A 38 -12.29 15.98 -16.40
N LEU A 39 -11.85 15.42 -17.54
CA LEU A 39 -12.13 15.97 -18.87
C LEU A 39 -13.42 15.44 -19.53
N LYS A 40 -14.16 14.58 -18.81
CA LYS A 40 -15.40 13.95 -19.27
C LYS A 40 -16.47 13.99 -18.19
N GLY A 41 -17.73 14.02 -18.63
CA GLY A 41 -18.90 14.01 -17.76
C GLY A 41 -19.33 12.62 -17.31
N ASP A 42 -20.32 12.57 -16.43
CA ASP A 42 -20.73 11.35 -15.70
C ASP A 42 -21.30 10.24 -16.56
N GLN A 43 -21.84 10.54 -17.74
CA GLN A 43 -22.49 9.54 -18.59
C GLN A 43 -21.57 8.38 -18.98
N ARG A 44 -20.25 8.60 -19.01
CA ARG A 44 -19.26 7.58 -19.39
C ARG A 44 -18.13 7.40 -18.38
N SER A 45 -17.78 8.44 -17.63
CA SER A 45 -16.59 8.40 -16.77
C SER A 45 -16.87 8.09 -15.32
N ARG A 46 -18.11 8.12 -14.83
CA ARG A 46 -18.33 7.87 -13.41
C ARG A 46 -17.99 6.41 -13.07
N ASP A 47 -17.20 6.21 -12.02
CA ASP A 47 -16.81 4.89 -11.49
C ASP A 47 -16.05 4.04 -12.53
N TYR A 48 -15.18 4.68 -13.32
CA TYR A 48 -14.48 4.05 -14.43
C TYR A 48 -13.42 3.03 -13.97
N ASN A 49 -13.58 1.76 -14.37
CA ASN A 49 -12.71 0.66 -13.98
C ASN A 49 -11.65 0.35 -15.04
N HIS A 50 -10.69 1.25 -15.23
CA HIS A 50 -9.59 1.11 -16.19
C HIS A 50 -8.22 1.39 -15.55
N SER A 51 -8.10 1.15 -14.25
CA SER A 51 -6.89 1.39 -13.49
C SER A 51 -6.83 0.53 -12.24
N THR A 52 -5.63 0.33 -11.72
CA THR A 52 -5.40 -0.25 -10.40
C THR A 52 -5.22 0.86 -9.36
N PHE A 53 -5.67 0.65 -8.13
CA PHE A 53 -5.37 1.55 -7.01
C PHE A 53 -4.94 0.77 -5.77
N ALA A 54 -5.81 -0.15 -5.31
CA ALA A 54 -5.55 -0.97 -4.13
C ALA A 54 -4.30 -1.86 -4.31
N ASP A 55 -4.08 -2.40 -5.52
CA ASP A 55 -2.88 -3.17 -5.83
C ASP A 55 -1.60 -2.36 -5.60
N LEU A 56 -1.56 -1.09 -6.02
CA LEU A 56 -0.41 -0.20 -5.83
C LEU A 56 -0.17 0.11 -4.34
N LEU A 57 -1.25 0.30 -3.56
CA LEU A 57 -1.16 0.46 -2.11
C LEU A 57 -0.58 -0.81 -1.44
N ILE A 58 -1.09 -1.98 -1.81
CA ILE A 58 -0.71 -3.28 -1.23
C ILE A 58 0.73 -3.66 -1.62
N THR A 59 1.06 -3.59 -2.91
CA THR A 59 2.33 -4.11 -3.42
C THR A 59 3.44 -3.07 -3.48
N GLY A 60 3.08 -1.78 -3.42
CA GLY A 60 4.02 -0.66 -3.40
C GLY A 60 4.19 -0.05 -2.01
N VAL A 61 3.19 0.71 -1.55
CA VAL A 61 3.30 1.46 -0.28
C VAL A 61 3.50 0.53 0.91
N VAL A 62 2.64 -0.47 1.08
CA VAL A 62 2.78 -1.53 2.10
C VAL A 62 3.90 -2.50 1.71
N GLY A 63 3.98 -2.84 0.43
CA GLY A 63 5.14 -3.51 -0.16
C GLY A 63 5.07 -5.04 -0.23
N LEU A 64 3.89 -5.66 -0.12
CA LEU A 64 3.78 -7.10 -0.35
C LEU A 64 4.26 -7.44 -1.78
N ARG A 65 5.22 -8.34 -1.91
CA ARG A 65 5.72 -8.83 -3.20
C ARG A 65 5.19 -10.25 -3.40
N PRO A 66 4.16 -10.45 -4.24
CA PRO A 66 3.69 -11.79 -4.56
C PRO A 66 4.80 -12.62 -5.19
N ARG A 67 4.91 -13.87 -4.77
CA ARG A 67 5.90 -14.84 -5.24
C ARG A 67 5.20 -16.15 -5.57
N ALA A 68 5.86 -17.01 -6.33
CA ALA A 68 5.32 -18.33 -6.67
C ALA A 68 5.67 -19.42 -5.64
N ASP A 69 6.68 -19.18 -4.79
CA ASP A 69 7.14 -20.08 -3.75
C ASP A 69 6.49 -19.76 -2.38
N ASP A 70 6.82 -20.57 -1.37
CA ASP A 70 6.29 -20.44 -0.01
C ASP A 70 7.06 -19.40 0.82
N VAL A 71 7.42 -18.28 0.20
CA VAL A 71 8.08 -17.15 0.86
C VAL A 71 7.16 -15.94 0.80
N VAL A 72 6.92 -15.33 1.96
CA VAL A 72 6.34 -13.99 2.05
C VAL A 72 7.48 -12.98 1.95
N GLU A 73 7.39 -12.06 1.00
CA GLU A 73 8.31 -10.95 0.86
C GLU A 73 7.56 -9.63 1.01
N VAL A 74 8.07 -8.76 1.88
CA VAL A 74 7.57 -7.41 2.09
C VAL A 74 8.72 -6.44 1.86
N TYR A 75 8.53 -5.47 0.96
CA TYR A 75 9.48 -4.39 0.74
C TYR A 75 8.72 -3.07 0.57
N PRO A 76 8.44 -2.37 1.68
CA PRO A 76 7.64 -1.15 1.69
C PRO A 76 8.31 -0.02 0.92
N LEU A 77 7.54 0.73 0.13
CA LEU A 77 7.95 1.99 -0.48
C LEU A 77 7.39 3.21 0.24
N LEU A 78 6.82 3.03 1.44
CA LEU A 78 6.52 4.13 2.35
C LEU A 78 7.84 4.77 2.85
N PRO A 79 8.04 6.09 2.68
CA PRO A 79 9.22 6.76 3.21
C PRO A 79 9.29 6.69 4.73
N GLU A 80 10.51 6.54 5.27
CA GLU A 80 10.72 6.56 6.72
C GLU A 80 10.24 7.88 7.33
N GLY A 81 9.50 7.79 8.45
CA GLY A 81 8.96 8.95 9.16
C GLY A 81 7.66 9.51 8.60
N GLU A 82 7.17 9.01 7.45
CA GLU A 82 5.93 9.50 6.84
C GLU A 82 4.70 9.12 7.67
N TRP A 83 4.58 7.85 8.05
CA TRP A 83 3.51 7.37 8.93
C TRP A 83 4.05 6.80 10.24
N GLU A 84 3.35 7.12 11.32
CA GLU A 84 3.58 6.54 12.64
C GLU A 84 3.22 5.06 12.70
N TRP A 85 2.20 4.65 11.93
CA TRP A 85 1.70 3.29 11.90
C TRP A 85 0.87 3.02 10.63
N PHE A 86 0.79 1.76 10.21
CA PHE A 86 -0.20 1.24 9.28
C PHE A 86 -0.48 -0.24 9.55
N CYS A 87 -1.58 -0.77 9.03
CA CYS A 87 -1.88 -2.18 9.05
C CYS A 87 -2.65 -2.56 7.77
N LEU A 88 -2.10 -3.51 7.03
CA LEU A 88 -2.81 -4.25 5.99
C LEU A 88 -3.13 -5.62 6.57
N ASP A 89 -4.41 -5.92 6.72
CA ASP A 89 -4.89 -7.13 7.39
C ASP A 89 -5.91 -7.89 6.53
N GLY A 90 -6.10 -9.17 6.83
CA GLY A 90 -7.08 -10.02 6.14
C GLY A 90 -6.69 -10.41 4.72
N VAL A 91 -5.41 -10.35 4.36
CA VAL A 91 -4.95 -10.67 3.00
C VAL A 91 -4.86 -12.18 2.82
N LYS A 92 -5.71 -12.73 1.95
CA LYS A 92 -5.60 -14.15 1.54
C LYS A 92 -4.39 -14.32 0.64
N TYR A 93 -3.41 -15.11 1.10
CA TYR A 93 -2.18 -15.37 0.36
C TYR A 93 -1.78 -16.83 0.55
N HIS A 94 -1.71 -17.59 -0.54
CA HIS A 94 -1.24 -18.98 -0.55
C HIS A 94 -1.96 -19.88 0.48
N GLY A 95 -3.27 -19.70 0.65
CA GLY A 95 -4.08 -20.48 1.60
C GLY A 95 -4.10 -19.95 3.03
N HIS A 96 -3.31 -18.93 3.34
CA HIS A 96 -3.21 -18.31 4.67
C HIS A 96 -3.80 -16.90 4.71
N ILE A 97 -3.96 -16.37 5.92
CA ILE A 97 -4.29 -14.96 6.16
C ILE A 97 -3.05 -14.21 6.63
N LEU A 98 -2.62 -13.23 5.83
CA LEU A 98 -1.51 -12.34 6.17
C LEU A 98 -1.99 -11.05 6.84
N THR A 99 -1.19 -10.62 7.81
CA THR A 99 -1.20 -9.24 8.34
C THR A 99 0.19 -8.64 8.19
N ILE A 100 0.28 -7.45 7.60
CA ILE A 100 1.51 -6.65 7.52
C ILE A 100 1.24 -5.34 8.26
N LEU A 101 1.98 -5.10 9.34
CA LEU A 101 1.81 -3.89 10.13
C LEU A 101 3.14 -3.21 10.41
N TRP A 102 3.08 -1.89 10.49
CA TRP A 102 4.15 -1.02 10.95
C TRP A 102 3.63 -0.24 12.16
N ASP A 103 4.41 -0.23 13.24
CA ASP A 103 4.12 0.58 14.42
C ASP A 103 5.42 1.16 14.97
N ARG A 104 5.64 2.46 14.76
CA ARG A 104 6.87 3.13 15.17
C ARG A 104 7.07 3.13 16.68
N GLN A 105 5.99 3.21 17.45
CA GLN A 105 6.05 3.30 18.93
C GLN A 105 5.67 1.98 19.63
N GLY A 106 5.08 1.04 18.88
CA GLY A 106 4.64 -0.27 19.37
C GLY A 106 3.35 -0.24 20.19
N ARG A 107 2.67 0.91 20.24
CA ARG A 107 1.50 1.17 21.11
C ARG A 107 0.17 1.07 20.37
N ARG A 108 0.16 1.16 19.03
CA ARG A 108 -1.06 1.19 18.23
C ARG A 108 -1.73 -0.17 18.17
N TYR A 109 -0.95 -1.23 17.99
CA TYR A 109 -1.47 -2.60 17.82
C TYR A 109 -1.11 -3.56 18.96
N GLY A 110 -0.33 -3.10 19.95
CA GLY A 110 0.08 -3.95 21.08
C GLY A 110 0.98 -5.13 20.68
N ARG A 111 1.66 -5.04 19.54
CA ARG A 111 2.58 -6.08 19.01
C ARG A 111 4.05 -5.68 19.12
N GLY A 112 4.37 -4.56 19.77
CA GLY A 112 5.73 -4.02 19.87
C GLY A 112 6.14 -3.22 18.62
N GLN A 113 7.28 -2.54 18.71
CA GLN A 113 7.77 -1.63 17.66
C GLN A 113 8.19 -2.38 16.38
N GLY A 114 8.11 -1.68 15.25
CA GLY A 114 8.71 -2.07 13.98
C GLY A 114 7.71 -2.62 12.96
N LEU A 115 8.26 -3.10 11.84
CA LEU A 115 7.55 -3.80 10.77
C LEU A 115 7.37 -5.27 11.16
N ARG A 116 6.17 -5.82 11.00
CA ARG A 116 5.86 -7.22 11.31
C ARG A 116 5.02 -7.85 10.23
N VAL A 117 5.28 -9.13 9.99
CA VAL A 117 4.47 -10.00 9.14
C VAL A 117 3.92 -11.11 10.00
N LEU A 118 2.61 -11.32 9.91
CA LEU A 118 1.90 -12.39 10.58
C LEU A 118 1.25 -13.30 9.55
N VAL A 119 1.23 -14.59 9.86
CA VAL A 119 0.45 -15.62 9.17
C VAL A 119 -0.51 -16.21 10.19
N ASP A 120 -1.81 -16.18 9.89
CA ASP A 120 -2.87 -16.73 10.75
C ASP A 120 -2.78 -16.24 12.20
N GLY A 121 -2.37 -14.98 12.39
CA GLY A 121 -2.24 -14.32 13.68
C GLY A 121 -0.92 -14.58 14.43
N ALA A 122 -0.02 -15.43 13.91
CA ALA A 122 1.31 -15.69 14.44
C ALA A 122 2.38 -14.86 13.71
N VAL A 123 3.30 -14.23 14.45
CA VAL A 123 4.40 -13.45 13.86
C VAL A 123 5.43 -14.38 13.24
N ILE A 124 5.71 -14.22 11.94
CA ILE A 124 6.72 -14.98 11.21
C ILE A 124 7.97 -14.17 10.88
N ALA A 125 7.86 -12.83 10.89
CA ALA A 125 8.98 -11.95 10.62
C ALA A 125 8.83 -10.60 11.33
N HIS A 126 9.98 -9.98 11.66
CA HIS A 126 10.07 -8.67 12.29
C HIS A 126 11.30 -7.91 11.79
N ALA A 127 11.16 -6.59 11.63
CA ALA A 127 12.24 -5.66 11.40
C ALA A 127 12.04 -4.40 12.25
N ALA A 128 13.14 -3.79 12.71
CA ALA A 128 13.06 -2.57 13.52
C ALA A 128 12.65 -1.34 12.71
N LYS A 129 12.89 -1.36 11.38
CA LYS A 129 12.63 -0.27 10.44
C LYS A 129 11.77 -0.75 9.28
N LEU A 130 11.34 0.19 8.44
CA LEU A 130 10.75 -0.12 7.14
C LEU A 130 11.86 -0.54 6.18
N GLU A 131 12.06 -1.84 6.05
CA GLU A 131 13.08 -2.44 5.18
C GLU A 131 12.57 -3.73 4.55
N ARG A 132 13.34 -4.29 3.62
CA ARG A 132 12.99 -5.57 2.98
C ARG A 132 13.00 -6.68 4.03
N LEU A 133 11.91 -7.44 4.09
CA LEU A 133 11.69 -8.51 5.03
C LEU A 133 11.17 -9.74 4.29
N THR A 134 11.70 -10.91 4.64
CA THR A 134 11.30 -12.19 4.04
C THR A 134 11.15 -13.26 5.12
N ALA A 135 10.17 -14.15 4.95
CA ALA A 135 10.03 -15.35 5.78
C ALA A 135 9.29 -16.44 5.02
N HIS A 136 9.51 -17.69 5.42
CA HIS A 136 8.78 -18.84 4.89
C HIS A 136 7.36 -18.90 5.47
N LEU A 137 6.41 -19.34 4.64
CA LEU A 137 5.10 -19.76 5.13
C LEU A 137 5.24 -21.04 5.97
N PRO A 138 4.33 -21.28 6.95
CA PRO A 138 4.34 -22.45 7.81
C PRO A 138 4.14 -23.79 7.09
#